data_AF-A0A087CFQ2-F1
#
_entry.id   AF-A0A087CFQ2-F1
#
_cell.length_a   1.000
_cell.length_b   1.000
_cell.length_c   1.000
_cell.angle_alpha   90.00
_cell.angle_beta   90.00
_cell.angle_gamma   90.00
#
_symmetry.space_group_name_H-M   'P 1'
#
loop_
_entity.id
_entity.type
_entity.pdbx_description
1 polymer ?
#
loop_
_entity_poly.entity_id
_entity_poly.type
_entity_poly.pdbx_seq_one_letter_code
_entity_poly.pdbx_strand_id
1 'polypeptide(L)'
;MAGNPGVLVKRMVYWCRDVSLGYSQSDRWDIRPGGNADCSSLVIHCLREAGFDTGSASYTGNMSAQLTARGWRRIPADGKPRAGDILLNDVHHVAIYIGNGQLAQASISEHGTAYGSGGDQTGQETNIRNYYNYPWNCYLRYTGIPNTAPADNRAVSSQSLNNDVESVISAMNATHVIFEYQGGLYIANMLAGTYTHIPNPQAFTDRVQALKRVGAKVAEWKHYTVTGSNRIGDIHAFGVPA
;
A
#
# COMPACT_ATOMS: atom_id res chain seq x y z
N MET A 1 -5.88 2.78 13.30
CA MET A 1 -6.16 1.97 12.10
C MET A 1 -4.85 1.73 11.38
N ALA A 2 -4.56 0.52 10.91
CA ALA A 2 -3.36 0.28 10.10
C ALA A 2 -3.55 0.93 8.72
N GLY A 3 -2.47 1.49 8.15
CA GLY A 3 -2.54 2.17 6.86
C GLY A 3 -2.91 1.23 5.70
N ASN A 4 -3.61 1.76 4.69
CA ASN A 4 -4.14 0.99 3.58
C ASN A 4 -3.61 1.51 2.21
N PRO A 5 -2.81 0.72 1.46
CA PRO A 5 -2.29 1.14 0.16
C PRO A 5 -3.37 1.44 -0.89
N GLY A 6 -4.51 0.75 -0.85
CA GLY A 6 -5.65 1.03 -1.72
C GLY A 6 -6.31 2.38 -1.41
N VAL A 7 -6.35 2.78 -0.14
CA VAL A 7 -6.80 4.13 0.25
C VAL A 7 -5.79 5.17 -0.21
N LEU A 8 -4.49 4.92 -0.06
CA LEU A 8 -3.43 5.82 -0.57
C LEU A 8 -3.61 6.10 -2.07
N VAL A 9 -3.80 5.06 -2.87
CA VAL A 9 -4.07 5.22 -4.32
C VAL A 9 -5.32 6.07 -4.57
N LYS A 10 -6.43 5.81 -3.87
CA LYS A 10 -7.66 6.59 -4.00
C LYS A 10 -7.45 8.07 -3.63
N ARG A 11 -6.69 8.37 -2.58
CA ARG A 11 -6.39 9.74 -2.16
C ARG A 11 -5.50 10.46 -3.16
N MET A 12 -4.46 9.80 -3.67
CA MET A 12 -3.63 10.36 -4.74
C MET A 12 -4.44 10.67 -6.00
N VAL A 13 -5.33 9.76 -6.41
CA VAL A 13 -6.21 10.00 -7.56
C VAL A 13 -7.13 11.19 -7.30
N TYR A 14 -7.75 11.26 -6.13
CA TYR A 14 -8.63 12.37 -5.76
C TYR A 14 -7.90 13.72 -5.84
N TRP A 15 -6.74 13.86 -5.21
CA TRP A 15 -5.99 15.12 -5.19
C TRP A 15 -5.42 15.52 -6.55
N CYS A 16 -5.01 14.55 -7.38
CA CYS A 16 -4.40 14.84 -8.68
C CYS A 16 -5.39 14.93 -9.85
N ARG A 17 -6.66 14.55 -9.67
CA ARG A 17 -7.66 14.52 -10.75
C ARG A 17 -8.90 15.34 -10.41
N ASP A 18 -9.38 15.25 -9.18
CA ASP A 18 -10.69 15.74 -8.79
C ASP A 18 -10.60 17.09 -8.04
N VAL A 19 -9.41 17.47 -7.55
CA VAL A 19 -9.16 18.71 -6.84
C VAL A 19 -8.26 19.62 -7.66
N SER A 20 -8.63 20.89 -7.79
CA SER A 20 -7.71 21.92 -8.24
C SER A 20 -6.71 22.21 -7.11
N LEU A 21 -5.58 21.52 -7.14
CA LEU A 21 -4.47 21.64 -6.19
C LEU A 21 -3.21 22.03 -6.94
N GLY A 22 -2.61 23.15 -6.56
CA GLY A 22 -1.45 23.69 -7.26
C GLY A 22 -0.12 23.14 -6.78
N TYR A 23 0.96 23.55 -7.46
CA TYR A 23 2.33 23.22 -7.06
C TYR A 23 3.08 24.45 -6.52
N SER A 24 3.52 24.39 -5.27
CA SER A 24 4.46 25.37 -4.72
C SER A 24 5.19 24.85 -3.49
N GLN A 25 6.48 25.19 -3.37
CA GLN A 25 7.29 24.87 -2.18
C GLN A 25 7.12 25.87 -1.03
N SER A 26 6.64 27.10 -1.28
CA SER A 26 6.52 28.15 -0.24
C SER A 26 5.49 27.84 0.83
N ASP A 27 4.37 27.27 0.42
CA ASP A 27 3.15 27.03 1.17
C ASP A 27 2.66 25.59 0.96
N ARG A 28 3.60 24.69 0.64
CA ARG A 28 3.44 23.25 0.34
C ARG A 28 2.54 22.41 1.28
N TRP A 29 2.17 22.93 2.44
CA TRP A 29 1.26 22.25 3.38
C TRP A 29 -0.17 22.79 3.35
N ASP A 30 -0.46 23.81 2.54
CA ASP A 30 -1.83 24.32 2.30
C ASP A 30 -2.61 23.39 1.37
N ILE A 31 -2.73 22.12 1.77
CA ILE A 31 -3.35 21.06 0.96
C ILE A 31 -4.86 21.07 1.21
N ARG A 32 -5.55 21.84 0.37
CA ARG A 32 -7.02 22.02 0.30
C ARG A 32 -7.40 22.37 -1.14
N PRO A 33 -8.69 22.34 -1.52
CA PRO A 33 -9.12 22.89 -2.80
C PRO A 33 -8.65 24.34 -2.98
N GLY A 34 -8.00 24.61 -4.11
CA GLY A 34 -7.37 25.91 -4.43
C GLY A 34 -6.10 26.22 -3.63
N GLY A 35 -5.54 25.25 -2.93
CA GLY A 35 -4.28 25.37 -2.19
C GLY A 35 -3.07 24.86 -2.97
N ASN A 36 -1.98 24.57 -2.27
CA ASN A 36 -0.71 24.14 -2.85
C ASN A 36 -0.13 22.91 -2.16
N ALA A 37 0.62 22.14 -2.95
CA ALA A 37 1.52 21.10 -2.46
C ALA A 37 2.86 21.16 -3.22
N ASP A 38 3.86 20.47 -2.69
CA ASP A 38 4.97 19.97 -3.49
C ASP A 38 4.91 18.43 -3.58
N CYS A 39 5.85 17.83 -4.31
CA CYS A 39 5.86 16.38 -4.56
C CYS A 39 5.76 15.56 -3.26
N SER A 40 6.56 15.89 -2.25
CA SER A 40 6.61 15.11 -1.00
C SER A 40 5.51 15.44 -0.01
N SER A 41 5.10 16.70 0.10
CA SER A 41 3.98 17.09 0.98
C SER A 41 2.66 16.48 0.52
N LEU A 42 2.40 16.42 -0.79
CA LEU A 42 1.23 15.71 -1.34
C LEU A 42 1.25 14.23 -0.95
N VAL A 43 2.36 13.53 -1.20
CA VAL A 43 2.47 12.10 -0.89
C VAL A 43 2.33 11.85 0.62
N ILE A 44 2.99 12.67 1.46
CA ILE A 44 2.90 12.57 2.92
C ILE A 44 1.46 12.83 3.41
N HIS A 45 0.78 13.81 2.83
CA HIS A 45 -0.63 14.09 3.13
C HIS A 45 -1.52 12.89 2.79
N CYS A 46 -1.41 12.34 1.58
CA CYS A 46 -2.18 11.17 1.16
C CYS A 46 -1.87 9.91 2.01
N LEU A 47 -0.63 9.75 2.45
CA LEU A 47 -0.25 8.68 3.39
C LEU A 47 -0.99 8.82 4.72
N ARG A 48 -1.05 10.03 5.28
CA ARG A 48 -1.76 10.31 6.54
C ARG A 48 -3.27 10.10 6.39
N GLU A 49 -3.88 10.56 5.31
CA GLU A 49 -5.29 10.31 5.01
C GLU A 49 -5.59 8.82 4.82
N ALA A 50 -4.62 8.04 4.33
CA ALA A 50 -4.70 6.59 4.22
C ALA A 50 -4.40 5.83 5.52
N GLY A 51 -4.18 6.55 6.63
CA GLY A 51 -3.97 5.98 7.97
C GLY A 51 -2.55 5.47 8.23
N PHE A 52 -1.57 5.81 7.38
CA PHE A 52 -0.17 5.47 7.65
C PHE A 52 0.44 6.44 8.67
N ASP A 53 1.16 5.89 9.64
CA ASP A 53 2.11 6.68 10.41
C ASP A 53 3.28 7.08 9.51
N THR A 54 3.49 8.38 9.33
CA THR A 54 4.59 8.94 8.54
C THR A 54 5.77 9.37 9.40
N GLY A 55 5.65 9.31 10.73
CA GLY A 55 6.62 9.90 11.64
C GLY A 55 6.91 11.35 11.33
N SER A 56 8.20 11.69 11.36
CA SER A 56 8.72 13.02 11.04
C SER A 56 8.98 13.23 9.54
N ALA A 57 8.40 12.40 8.65
CA ALA A 57 8.53 12.62 7.22
C ALA A 57 7.96 14.00 6.87
N SER A 58 8.78 14.83 6.23
CA SER A 58 8.44 16.22 5.92
C SER A 58 8.99 16.69 4.57
N TYR A 59 9.91 15.97 3.96
CA TYR A 59 10.41 16.25 2.62
C TYR A 59 11.01 14.98 2.00
N THR A 60 11.22 14.99 0.68
CA THR A 60 11.68 13.83 -0.11
C THR A 60 12.84 13.07 0.55
N GLY A 61 13.86 13.78 1.02
CA GLY A 61 15.09 13.18 1.57
C GLY A 61 14.99 12.51 2.93
N ASN A 62 13.88 12.66 3.67
CA ASN A 62 13.68 11.91 4.91
C ASN A 62 12.55 10.88 4.84
N MET A 63 11.80 10.81 3.74
CA MET A 63 10.69 9.87 3.57
C MET A 63 11.13 8.41 3.70
N SER A 64 12.23 8.03 3.05
CA SER A 64 12.73 6.65 3.07
C SER A 64 13.01 6.17 4.48
N ALA A 65 13.80 6.93 5.26
CA ALA A 65 14.12 6.58 6.64
C ALA A 65 12.87 6.52 7.54
N GLN A 66 11.97 7.49 7.41
CA GLN A 66 10.78 7.57 8.27
C GLN A 66 9.75 6.49 7.95
N LEU A 67 9.53 6.18 6.68
CA LEU A 67 8.56 5.18 6.27
C LEU A 67 9.09 3.76 6.47
N THR A 68 10.38 3.51 6.24
CA THR A 68 10.93 2.16 6.42
C THR A 68 10.91 1.69 7.87
N ALA A 69 11.06 2.62 8.82
CA ALA A 69 10.84 2.36 10.24
C ALA A 69 9.38 1.97 10.58
N ARG A 70 8.44 2.05 9.62
CA ARG A 70 6.99 1.97 9.83
C ARG A 70 6.29 1.01 8.88
N GLY A 71 6.97 -0.06 8.51
CA GLY A 71 6.37 -1.13 7.70
C GLY A 71 6.52 -0.95 6.20
N TRP A 72 7.34 0.00 5.75
CA TRP A 72 7.69 0.13 4.34
C TRP A 72 9.03 -0.53 4.06
N ARG A 73 9.17 -1.13 2.90
CA ARG A 73 10.44 -1.70 2.44
C ARG A 73 10.96 -0.91 1.25
N ARG A 74 12.21 -0.48 1.35
CA ARG A 74 12.96 0.11 0.24
C ARG A 74 13.45 -1.00 -0.69
N ILE A 75 12.92 -1.06 -1.90
CA ILE A 75 13.31 -2.05 -2.93
C ILE A 75 13.93 -1.35 -4.15
N PRO A 76 14.76 -2.04 -4.95
CA PRO A 76 15.32 -1.47 -6.17
C PRO A 76 14.22 -0.99 -7.13
N ALA A 77 14.48 0.13 -7.83
CA ALA A 77 13.61 0.61 -8.90
C ALA A 77 13.84 -0.21 -10.18
N ASP A 78 13.24 -1.41 -10.23
CA ASP A 78 13.43 -2.40 -11.29
C ASP A 78 12.59 -2.16 -12.57
N GLY A 79 11.91 -1.01 -12.64
CA GLY A 79 10.99 -0.67 -13.73
C GLY A 79 9.64 -1.39 -13.64
N LYS A 80 9.35 -2.12 -12.56
CA LYS A 80 8.12 -2.91 -12.37
C LYS A 80 7.40 -2.49 -11.07
N PRO A 81 6.97 -1.22 -10.95
CA PRO A 81 6.23 -0.77 -9.78
C PRO A 81 4.85 -1.45 -9.68
N ARG A 82 4.33 -1.51 -8.46
CA ARG A 82 3.01 -2.04 -8.11
C ARG A 82 2.14 -0.94 -7.53
N ALA A 83 0.83 -1.06 -7.69
CA ALA A 83 -0.11 -0.06 -7.19
C ALA A 83 0.12 0.17 -5.68
N GLY A 84 0.26 1.43 -5.28
CA GLY A 84 0.59 1.84 -3.92
C GLY A 84 2.09 1.97 -3.62
N ASP A 85 2.98 1.61 -4.55
CA ASP A 85 4.40 1.90 -4.39
C ASP A 85 4.68 3.40 -4.45
N ILE A 86 5.54 3.85 -3.55
CA ILE A 86 6.12 5.19 -3.59
C ILE A 86 7.36 5.15 -4.48
N LEU A 87 7.31 5.80 -5.63
CA LEU A 87 8.43 5.99 -6.52
C LEU A 87 9.27 7.14 -5.98
N LEU A 88 10.47 6.85 -5.47
CA LEU A 88 11.26 7.82 -4.74
C LEU A 88 12.63 8.03 -5.39
N ASN A 89 12.92 9.27 -5.76
CA ASN A 89 14.27 9.79 -5.85
C ASN A 89 14.53 10.56 -4.57
N ASP A 90 15.49 10.11 -3.75
CA ASP A 90 15.73 10.60 -2.40
C ASP A 90 16.09 12.11 -2.35
N VAL A 91 16.33 12.76 -3.48
CA VAL A 91 16.72 14.19 -3.55
C VAL A 91 15.66 15.04 -4.26
N HIS A 92 15.13 14.58 -5.39
CA HIS A 92 14.46 15.47 -6.35
C HIS A 92 12.96 15.28 -6.45
N HIS A 93 12.46 14.05 -6.33
CA HIS A 93 11.06 13.79 -6.70
C HIS A 93 10.48 12.56 -6.04
N VAL A 94 9.17 12.61 -5.83
CA VAL A 94 8.39 11.48 -5.33
C VAL A 94 7.01 11.45 -5.99
N ALA A 95 6.55 10.24 -6.31
CA ALA A 95 5.24 9.98 -6.90
C ALA A 95 4.66 8.67 -6.36
N ILE A 96 3.36 8.43 -6.55
CA ILE A 96 2.74 7.14 -6.25
C ILE A 96 2.38 6.44 -7.55
N TYR A 97 2.79 5.19 -7.70
CA TYR A 97 2.27 4.36 -8.79
C TYR A 97 0.85 3.90 -8.44
N ILE A 98 -0.12 4.20 -9.29
CA ILE A 98 -1.54 3.97 -9.02
C ILE A 98 -2.09 2.70 -9.70
N GLY A 99 -1.24 1.96 -10.40
CA GLY A 99 -1.63 0.79 -11.20
C GLY A 99 -1.79 1.12 -12.68
N ASN A 100 -2.05 0.10 -13.50
CA ASN A 100 -2.35 0.21 -14.92
C ASN A 100 -1.36 1.06 -15.75
N GLY A 101 -0.07 1.03 -15.37
CA GLY A 101 0.97 1.79 -16.06
C GLY A 101 0.90 3.30 -15.80
N GLN A 102 0.25 3.75 -14.71
CA GLN A 102 0.08 5.16 -14.38
C GLN A 102 0.67 5.51 -13.01
N LEU A 103 1.05 6.78 -12.86
CA LEU A 103 1.43 7.39 -11.59
C LEU A 103 0.66 8.68 -11.34
N ALA A 104 0.56 9.07 -10.07
CA ALA A 104 0.01 10.32 -9.60
C ALA A 104 1.07 11.12 -8.83
N GLN A 105 1.11 12.45 -9.04
CA GLN A 105 2.18 13.31 -8.53
C GLN A 105 1.77 14.78 -8.45
N ALA A 106 2.52 15.56 -7.67
CA ALA A 106 2.68 17.00 -7.86
C ALA A 106 4.03 17.23 -8.56
N SER A 107 4.05 17.81 -9.76
CA SER A 107 5.27 17.86 -10.59
C SER A 107 5.96 19.21 -10.64
N ILE A 108 5.26 20.29 -10.98
CA ILE A 108 5.85 21.60 -11.22
C ILE A 108 4.77 22.67 -11.28
N SER A 109 5.12 23.92 -10.97
CA SER A 109 4.21 25.07 -11.02
C SER A 109 3.86 25.52 -12.43
N GLU A 110 2.85 26.38 -12.54
CA GLU A 110 2.38 27.06 -13.75
C GLU A 110 3.46 27.90 -14.43
N HIS A 111 4.47 28.30 -13.67
CA HIS A 111 5.64 29.03 -14.16
C HIS A 111 6.80 28.13 -14.60
N GLY A 112 6.67 26.81 -14.50
CA GLY A 112 7.78 25.89 -14.76
C GLY A 112 8.86 25.94 -13.67
N THR A 113 8.50 26.35 -12.44
CA THR A 113 9.43 26.50 -11.32
C THR A 113 8.96 25.75 -10.07
N ALA A 114 9.72 25.85 -8.98
CA ALA A 114 9.34 25.31 -7.68
C ALA A 114 8.28 26.13 -6.93
N TYR A 115 7.93 27.34 -7.43
CA TYR A 115 7.07 28.30 -6.75
C TYR A 115 5.94 28.73 -7.68
N GLY A 116 4.71 28.50 -7.23
CA GLY A 116 3.50 28.78 -7.98
C GLY A 116 2.38 29.30 -7.10
N SER A 117 1.23 29.56 -7.71
CA SER A 117 0.03 30.02 -7.02
C SER A 117 -0.88 28.85 -6.65
N GLY A 118 -1.76 29.06 -5.67
CA GLY A 118 -2.72 28.02 -5.24
C GLY A 118 -3.74 27.65 -6.32
N GLY A 119 -4.09 26.37 -6.37
CA GLY A 119 -4.98 25.76 -7.35
C GLY A 119 -4.28 25.44 -8.67
N ASP A 120 -4.71 24.38 -9.35
CA ASP A 120 -4.10 23.93 -10.60
C ASP A 120 -4.53 24.80 -11.79
N GLN A 121 -3.64 25.68 -12.24
CA GLN A 121 -3.88 26.61 -13.35
C GLN A 121 -3.55 25.99 -14.71
N THR A 122 -2.78 24.89 -14.74
CA THR A 122 -2.35 24.25 -15.99
C THR A 122 -3.09 22.97 -16.31
N GLY A 123 -3.80 22.40 -15.33
CA GLY A 123 -4.33 21.03 -15.40
C GLY A 123 -3.23 19.97 -15.28
N GLN A 124 -2.01 20.37 -14.92
CA GLN A 124 -0.81 19.52 -14.91
C GLN A 124 0.09 19.73 -13.69
N GLU A 125 -0.21 20.66 -12.78
CA GLU A 125 0.65 20.90 -11.63
C GLU A 125 0.63 19.72 -10.66
N THR A 126 -0.59 19.24 -10.39
CA THR A 126 -0.85 17.89 -9.87
C THR A 126 -1.53 17.08 -10.96
N ASN A 127 -1.07 15.86 -11.20
CA ASN A 127 -1.55 15.10 -12.36
C ASN A 127 -1.47 13.59 -12.16
N ILE A 128 -2.27 12.91 -12.98
CA ILE A 128 -2.13 11.49 -13.30
C ILE A 128 -1.59 11.38 -14.72
N ARG A 129 -0.54 10.59 -14.91
CA ARG A 129 -0.02 10.30 -16.25
C ARG A 129 0.59 8.91 -16.34
N ASN A 130 0.92 8.51 -17.57
CA ASN A 130 1.62 7.26 -17.81
C ASN A 130 2.95 7.25 -17.04
N TYR A 131 3.26 6.10 -16.45
CA TYR A 131 4.53 5.84 -15.83
C TYR A 131 5.66 6.16 -16.81
N TYR A 132 6.64 6.89 -16.33
CA TYR A 132 7.85 7.21 -17.06
C TYR A 132 9.04 6.80 -16.21
N ASN A 133 10.08 6.37 -16.89
CA ASN A 133 11.34 6.10 -16.22
C ASN A 133 11.98 7.43 -15.84
N TYR A 134 12.22 7.61 -14.55
CA TYR A 134 12.99 8.70 -13.96
C TYR A 134 14.15 8.03 -13.19
N PRO A 135 15.25 8.72 -12.82
CA PRO A 135 16.28 8.16 -11.94
C PRO A 135 15.75 7.91 -10.51
N TRP A 136 14.77 7.04 -10.37
CA TRP A 136 14.21 6.56 -9.11
C TRP A 136 15.30 5.80 -8.36
N ASN A 137 15.59 6.20 -7.11
CA ASN A 137 16.56 5.49 -6.29
C ASN A 137 15.98 4.20 -5.70
N CYS A 138 14.65 4.17 -5.50
CA CYS A 138 13.92 3.02 -5.00
C CYS A 138 12.42 3.11 -5.25
N TYR A 139 11.74 1.99 -4.99
CA TYR A 139 10.33 1.99 -4.64
C TYR A 139 10.20 1.72 -3.14
N LEU A 140 9.37 2.49 -2.43
CA LEU A 140 8.95 2.12 -1.07
C LEU A 140 7.65 1.34 -1.19
N ARG A 141 7.70 0.07 -0.81
CA ARG A 141 6.55 -0.84 -0.87
C ARG A 141 6.11 -1.18 0.54
N TYR A 142 4.84 -0.96 0.84
CA TYR A 142 4.30 -1.32 2.15
C TYR A 142 4.27 -2.85 2.31
N THR A 143 4.85 -3.33 3.40
CA THR A 143 4.85 -4.75 3.82
C THR A 143 4.20 -4.95 5.18
N GLY A 144 3.98 -3.88 5.94
CA GLY A 144 3.55 -3.93 7.34
C GLY A 144 4.64 -4.38 8.32
N ILE A 145 5.85 -4.66 7.84
CA ILE A 145 6.99 -5.14 8.64
C ILE A 145 8.03 -4.02 8.74
N PRO A 146 8.24 -3.39 9.92
CA PRO A 146 9.26 -2.37 10.12
C PRO A 146 10.67 -2.87 9.80
N ASN A 147 11.52 -2.02 9.21
CA ASN A 147 12.95 -2.30 9.07
C ASN A 147 13.64 -2.21 10.45
N THR A 148 13.50 -3.26 11.26
CA THR A 148 14.38 -3.52 12.42
C THR A 148 15.46 -4.57 12.11
N ALA A 149 15.59 -4.99 10.84
CA ALA A 149 16.68 -5.84 10.39
C ALA A 149 17.73 -5.00 9.62
N PRO A 150 19.04 -5.15 9.89
CA PRO A 150 20.07 -4.49 9.10
C PRO A 150 19.97 -4.95 7.64
N ALA A 151 20.12 -4.02 6.70
CA ALA A 151 20.22 -4.32 5.28
C ALA A 151 21.50 -5.13 5.03
N ASP A 152 21.42 -6.47 5.03
CA ASP A 152 22.50 -7.30 4.51
C ASP A 152 22.21 -7.66 3.05
N ASN A 153 23.02 -7.08 2.17
CA ASN A 153 23.08 -7.40 0.75
C ASN A 153 23.82 -8.74 0.54
N ARG A 154 23.37 -9.81 1.20
CA ARG A 154 23.86 -11.17 0.97
C ARG A 154 22.73 -12.01 0.42
N ALA A 155 23.02 -12.74 -0.66
CA ALA A 155 22.13 -13.71 -1.26
C ALA A 155 21.48 -14.57 -0.15
N VAL A 156 20.18 -14.37 0.04
CA VAL A 156 19.40 -15.00 1.10
C VAL A 156 19.40 -16.51 0.84
N SER A 157 20.03 -17.27 1.72
CA SER A 157 19.99 -18.72 1.67
C SER A 157 18.57 -19.20 1.98
N SER A 158 18.16 -20.32 1.39
CA SER A 158 16.83 -20.93 1.57
C SER A 158 16.45 -21.15 3.04
N GLN A 159 17.43 -21.31 3.92
CA GLN A 159 17.24 -21.44 5.37
C GLN A 159 16.70 -20.15 6.02
N SER A 160 17.19 -18.98 5.60
CA SER A 160 16.79 -17.67 6.15
C SER A 160 15.36 -17.31 5.75
N LEU A 161 14.95 -17.66 4.52
CA LEU A 161 13.59 -17.44 4.03
C LEU A 161 12.56 -18.31 4.78
N ASN A 162 12.93 -19.55 5.13
CA ASN A 162 12.06 -20.46 5.87
C ASN A 162 11.80 -19.96 7.30
N ASN A 163 12.84 -19.46 7.98
CA ASN A 163 12.71 -18.90 9.33
C ASN A 163 11.81 -17.65 9.35
N ASP A 164 11.90 -16.78 8.33
CA ASP A 164 11.06 -15.59 8.23
C ASP A 164 9.58 -15.96 7.98
N VAL A 165 9.31 -16.94 7.11
CA VAL A 165 7.94 -17.44 6.86
C VAL A 165 7.36 -18.09 8.11
N GLU A 166 8.13 -18.90 8.83
CA GLU A 166 7.71 -19.50 10.09
C GLU A 166 7.43 -18.43 11.16
N SER A 167 8.24 -17.37 11.23
CA SER A 167 8.01 -16.25 12.15
C SER A 167 6.70 -15.50 11.87
N VAL A 168 6.39 -15.26 10.59
CA VAL A 168 5.14 -14.61 10.16
C VAL A 168 3.94 -15.53 10.45
N ILE A 169 4.02 -16.81 10.09
CA ILE A 169 2.97 -17.81 10.40
C ILE A 169 2.76 -17.91 11.91
N SER A 170 3.83 -17.87 12.71
CA SER A 170 3.77 -17.90 14.17
C SER A 170 3.04 -16.69 14.75
N ALA A 171 3.27 -15.49 14.20
CA ALA A 171 2.61 -14.25 14.63
C ALA A 171 1.15 -14.13 14.17
N MET A 172 0.72 -14.82 13.12
CA MET A 172 -0.66 -14.75 12.62
C MET A 172 -1.65 -15.45 13.55
N ASN A 173 -2.79 -14.80 13.82
CA ASN A 173 -3.93 -15.40 14.53
C ASN A 173 -4.63 -16.49 13.69
N ALA A 174 -4.66 -16.31 12.36
CA ALA A 174 -5.09 -17.30 11.40
C ALA A 174 -4.36 -17.10 10.08
N THR A 175 -3.92 -18.19 9.46
CA THR A 175 -3.39 -18.20 8.09
C THR A 175 -4.49 -18.46 7.06
N HIS A 176 -5.59 -19.08 7.49
CA HIS A 176 -6.77 -19.34 6.67
C HIS A 176 -8.05 -18.92 7.39
N VAL A 177 -8.92 -18.22 6.66
CA VAL A 177 -10.18 -17.71 7.22
C VAL A 177 -11.36 -18.26 6.43
N ILE A 178 -12.32 -18.86 7.13
CA ILE A 178 -13.57 -19.36 6.57
C ILE A 178 -14.62 -18.25 6.62
N PHE A 179 -15.30 -18.01 5.50
CA PHE A 179 -16.32 -16.96 5.40
C PHE A 179 -17.45 -17.34 4.43
N GLU A 180 -18.58 -16.66 4.56
CA GLU A 180 -19.72 -16.74 3.66
C GLU A 180 -19.78 -15.50 2.77
N TYR A 181 -19.94 -15.68 1.46
CA TYR A 181 -20.10 -14.59 0.50
C TYR A 181 -21.10 -15.00 -0.58
N GLN A 182 -22.07 -14.13 -0.89
CA GLN A 182 -23.10 -14.37 -1.91
C GLN A 182 -23.80 -15.75 -1.82
N GLY A 183 -23.98 -16.26 -0.60
CA GLY A 183 -24.62 -17.57 -0.35
C GLY A 183 -23.70 -18.79 -0.52
N GLY A 184 -22.43 -18.60 -0.90
CA GLY A 184 -21.40 -19.64 -0.94
C GLY A 184 -20.49 -19.62 0.28
N LEU A 185 -19.90 -20.77 0.60
CA LEU A 185 -18.87 -20.92 1.64
C LEU A 185 -17.49 -20.87 0.99
N TYR A 186 -16.57 -20.11 1.58
CA TYR A 186 -15.24 -19.89 1.03
C TYR A 186 -14.17 -20.00 2.11
N ILE A 187 -12.94 -20.25 1.66
CA ILE A 187 -11.74 -20.20 2.49
C ILE A 187 -10.69 -19.29 1.85
N ALA A 188 -10.28 -18.25 2.57
CA ALA A 188 -9.19 -17.36 2.18
C ALA A 188 -7.85 -17.91 2.67
N ASN A 189 -6.82 -17.82 1.83
CA ASN A 189 -5.42 -17.92 2.21
C ASN A 189 -4.87 -16.51 2.38
N MET A 190 -4.62 -16.12 3.62
CA MET A 190 -4.21 -14.76 3.98
C MET A 190 -2.79 -14.43 3.52
N LEU A 191 -1.93 -15.44 3.37
CA LEU A 191 -0.55 -15.27 2.89
C LEU A 191 -0.49 -15.13 1.37
N ALA A 192 -1.28 -15.94 0.67
CA ALA A 192 -1.33 -15.92 -0.79
C ALA A 192 -2.22 -14.80 -1.33
N GLY A 193 -3.09 -14.21 -0.50
CA GLY A 193 -4.06 -13.22 -0.95
C GLY A 193 -5.02 -13.84 -1.96
N THR A 194 -5.50 -15.06 -1.71
CA THR A 194 -6.44 -15.78 -2.59
C THR A 194 -7.59 -16.36 -1.77
N TYR A 195 -8.71 -16.68 -2.41
CA TYR A 195 -9.80 -17.43 -1.79
C TYR A 195 -10.33 -18.49 -2.72
N THR A 196 -10.92 -19.54 -2.17
CA THR A 196 -11.51 -20.64 -2.95
C THR A 196 -12.89 -20.99 -2.45
N HIS A 197 -13.81 -21.24 -3.38
CA HIS A 197 -15.16 -21.71 -3.07
C HIS A 197 -15.12 -23.15 -2.53
N ILE A 198 -15.90 -23.43 -1.49
CA ILE A 198 -16.08 -24.74 -0.87
C ILE A 198 -17.45 -25.28 -1.31
N PRO A 199 -17.48 -26.22 -2.27
CA PRO A 199 -18.73 -26.58 -2.95
C PRO A 199 -19.67 -27.46 -2.12
N ASN A 200 -19.18 -28.12 -1.07
CA ASN A 200 -19.98 -29.01 -0.23
C ASN A 200 -19.29 -29.30 1.13
N PRO A 201 -20.00 -29.88 2.11
CA PRO A 201 -19.46 -30.17 3.44
C PRO A 201 -18.28 -31.17 3.46
N GLN A 202 -18.21 -32.08 2.49
CA GLN A 202 -17.08 -33.01 2.39
C GLN A 202 -15.81 -32.26 1.99
N ALA A 203 -15.88 -31.40 0.97
CA ALA A 203 -14.78 -30.55 0.55
C ALA A 203 -14.31 -29.59 1.66
N PHE A 204 -15.23 -29.13 2.52
CA PHE A 204 -14.87 -28.39 3.73
C PHE A 204 -13.99 -29.23 4.66
N THR A 205 -14.47 -30.42 5.01
CA THR A 205 -13.78 -31.34 5.93
C THR A 205 -12.40 -31.71 5.40
N ASP A 206 -12.32 -32.10 4.12
CA ASP A 206 -11.07 -32.50 3.48
C ASP A 206 -10.04 -31.37 3.46
N ARG A 207 -10.47 -30.15 3.10
CA ARG A 207 -9.58 -28.99 3.06
C ARG A 207 -9.11 -28.55 4.44
N VAL A 208 -10.01 -28.48 5.41
CA VAL A 208 -9.63 -28.09 6.79
C VAL A 208 -8.67 -29.13 7.39
N GLN A 209 -8.91 -30.42 7.14
CA GLN A 209 -7.98 -31.47 7.58
C GLN A 209 -6.61 -31.35 6.89
N ALA A 210 -6.58 -31.16 5.57
CA ALA A 210 -5.33 -30.98 4.83
C ALA A 210 -4.53 -29.77 5.32
N LEU A 211 -5.20 -28.65 5.56
CA LEU A 211 -4.61 -27.42 6.10
C LEU A 211 -4.04 -27.63 7.51
N LYS A 212 -4.78 -28.30 8.39
CA LYS A 212 -4.30 -28.60 9.74
C LYS A 212 -3.07 -29.53 9.73
N ARG A 213 -2.98 -30.49 8.80
CA ARG A 213 -1.81 -31.38 8.66
C ARG A 213 -0.54 -30.64 8.30
N VAL A 214 -0.64 -29.51 7.59
CA VAL A 214 0.50 -28.66 7.22
C VAL A 214 0.71 -27.50 8.20
N GLY A 215 0.09 -27.56 9.39
CA GLY A 215 0.27 -26.56 10.44
C GLY A 215 -0.45 -25.23 10.21
N ALA A 216 -1.42 -25.17 9.28
CA ALA A 216 -2.17 -23.95 9.04
C ALA A 216 -3.11 -23.64 10.22
N LYS A 217 -3.15 -22.36 10.60
CA LYS A 217 -4.09 -21.83 11.60
C LYS A 217 -5.39 -21.45 10.89
N VAL A 218 -6.40 -22.30 11.01
CA VAL A 218 -7.71 -22.09 10.37
C VAL A 218 -8.67 -21.49 11.40
N ALA A 219 -9.32 -20.38 11.05
CA ALA A 219 -10.33 -19.73 11.88
C ALA A 219 -11.57 -19.34 11.07
N GLU A 220 -12.67 -19.10 11.75
CA GLU A 220 -13.90 -18.58 11.15
C GLU A 220 -13.96 -17.05 11.26
N TRP A 221 -14.51 -16.40 10.24
CA TRP A 221 -14.61 -14.95 10.18
C TRP A 221 -15.38 -14.34 11.35
N LYS A 222 -16.38 -15.03 11.88
CA LYS A 222 -17.15 -14.62 13.07
C LYS A 222 -16.30 -14.31 14.30
N HIS A 223 -15.11 -14.90 14.41
CA HIS A 223 -14.19 -14.65 15.53
C HIS A 223 -13.45 -13.31 15.41
N TYR A 224 -13.55 -12.64 14.26
CA TYR A 224 -12.91 -11.36 13.96
C TYR A 224 -13.91 -10.22 13.78
N THR A 225 -15.21 -10.49 13.91
CA THR A 225 -16.27 -9.49 13.74
C THR A 225 -16.99 -9.23 15.05
N VAL A 226 -17.38 -7.97 15.25
CA VAL A 226 -18.25 -7.55 16.38
C VAL A 226 -19.64 -8.17 16.24
N THR A 227 -20.07 -8.48 15.01
CA THR A 227 -21.39 -9.06 14.70
C THR A 227 -21.46 -10.56 14.98
N GLY A 228 -20.34 -11.25 15.18
CA GLY A 228 -20.31 -12.71 15.32
C GLY A 228 -20.78 -13.46 14.08
N SER A 229 -20.77 -12.81 12.90
CA SER A 229 -21.24 -13.39 11.64
C SER A 229 -20.07 -13.79 10.75
N ASN A 230 -20.23 -14.94 10.07
CA ASN A 230 -19.31 -15.39 9.02
C ASN A 230 -19.56 -14.71 7.67
N ARG A 231 -20.65 -13.94 7.53
CA ARG A 231 -21.01 -13.29 6.28
C ARG A 231 -20.20 -12.02 6.06
N ILE A 232 -19.66 -11.89 4.87
CA ILE A 232 -19.04 -10.65 4.38
C ILE A 232 -19.90 -10.02 3.28
N GLY A 233 -20.04 -8.70 3.33
CA GLY A 233 -20.71 -7.91 2.29
C GLY A 233 -19.78 -7.47 1.16
N ASP A 234 -18.46 -7.49 1.40
CA ASP A 234 -17.42 -7.10 0.46
C ASP A 234 -16.31 -8.17 0.44
N ILE A 235 -16.05 -8.74 -0.73
CA ILE A 235 -15.02 -9.77 -0.94
C ILE A 235 -13.60 -9.21 -0.69
N HIS A 236 -13.43 -7.89 -0.70
CA HIS A 236 -12.17 -7.21 -0.37
C HIS A 236 -11.95 -7.03 1.13
N ALA A 237 -12.85 -7.51 2.00
CA ALA A 237 -12.70 -7.45 3.46
C ALA A 237 -11.39 -8.09 3.97
N PHE A 238 -10.76 -8.95 3.17
CA PHE A 238 -9.52 -9.66 3.49
C PHE A 238 -8.26 -9.07 2.85
N GLY A 239 -8.36 -7.97 2.09
CA GLY A 239 -7.23 -7.45 1.30
C GLY A 239 -6.82 -8.35 0.12
N VAL A 240 -7.71 -9.26 -0.28
CA VAL A 240 -7.52 -10.19 -1.40
C VAL A 240 -7.98 -9.49 -2.70
N PRO A 241 -7.09 -9.28 -3.70
CA PRO A 241 -7.51 -8.88 -5.03
C PRO A 241 -8.29 -10.03 -5.69
N ALA A 242 -9.29 -9.68 -6.51
CA ALA A 242 -10.10 -10.64 -7.27
C ALA A 242 -9.25 -11.52 -8.19
#